data_AF-A0A8T3UUD9-F1
#
_entry.id   AF-A0A8T3UUD9-F1
#
_cell.length_a   1.000
_cell.length_b   1.000
_cell.length_c   1.000
_cell.angle_alpha   90.00
_cell.angle_beta   90.00
_cell.angle_gamma   90.00
#
_symmetry.space_group_name_H-M   'P 1'
#
loop_
_entity.id
_entity.type
_entity.pdbx_description
1 polymer ?
#
loop_
_entity_poly.entity_id
_entity_poly.type
_entity_poly.pdbx_seq_one_letter_code
_entity_poly.pdbx_strand_id
1 'polypeptide(L)' 'MENAILEMQKNLDEGHFIAFVSANEDPYCAVLKSDELNFPDNKTVVIRKKGGKTTIINLNLIIEICIRRFGQYA' A
#
# COMPACT_ATOMS: atom_id res chain seq x y z
N MET A 1 -10.62 7.71 -2.29
CA MET A 1 -9.58 6.89 -1.64
C MET A 1 -8.53 6.47 -2.66
N GLU A 2 -8.91 5.86 -3.79
CA GLU A 2 -8.01 5.53 -4.91
C GLU A 2 -7.08 6.69 -5.32
N ASN A 3 -7.64 7.84 -5.71
CA ASN A 3 -6.82 9.00 -6.13
C ASN A 3 -5.78 9.42 -5.08
N ALA A 4 -6.15 9.38 -3.79
CA ALA A 4 -5.21 9.72 -2.72
C ALA A 4 -4.06 8.71 -2.63
N ILE A 5 -4.32 7.40 -2.76
CA ILE A 5 -3.28 6.37 -2.75
C ILE A 5 -2.35 6.52 -3.96
N LEU A 6 -2.92 6.78 -5.15
CA LEU A 6 -2.15 7.03 -6.37
C LEU A 6 -1.28 8.30 -6.25
N GLU A 7 -1.81 9.38 -5.67
CA GLU A 7 -1.05 10.59 -5.38
C GLU A 7 0.05 10.35 -4.35
N MET A 8 -0.22 9.59 -3.29
CA MET A 8 0.79 9.16 -2.31
C MET A 8 1.91 8.38 -3.00
N GLN A 9 1.58 7.46 -3.91
CA GLN A 9 2.56 6.64 -4.61
C GLN A 9 3.41 7.47 -5.59
N LYS A 10 2.79 8.40 -6.31
CA LYS A 10 3.48 9.30 -7.23
C LYS A 10 4.52 10.16 -6.52
N ASN A 11 4.17 10.65 -5.32
CA ASN A 11 5.02 11.49 -4.48
C ASN A 11 5.91 10.68 -3.53
N LEU A 12 5.96 9.36 -3.66
CA LEU A 12 6.77 8.52 -2.80
C LEU A 12 8.26 8.66 -3.17
N ASP A 13 9.10 8.92 -2.18
CA ASP A 13 10.54 9.01 -2.35
C ASP A 13 11.25 7.68 -2.06
N GLU A 14 12.53 7.59 -2.47
CA GLU A 14 13.36 6.43 -2.11
C GLU A 14 13.43 6.27 -0.58
N GLY A 15 13.40 5.02 -0.11
CA GLY A 15 13.42 4.74 1.33
C GLY A 15 12.06 4.78 2.03
N HIS A 16 10.97 5.11 1.32
CA HIS A 16 9.60 5.10 1.85
C HIS A 16 8.70 4.07 1.15
N PHE A 17 7.62 3.68 1.83
CA PHE A 17 6.57 2.80 1.33
C PHE A 17 5.21 3.21 1.88
N ILE A 18 4.14 2.92 1.15
CA ILE A 18 2.77 3.07 1.64
C ILE A 18 2.41 1.80 2.41
N ALA A 19 2.01 1.94 3.67
CA ALA A 19 1.56 0.86 4.53
C ALA A 19 0.02 0.82 4.58
N PHE A 20 -0.54 -0.37 4.43
CA PHE A 20 -1.95 -0.66 4.69
C PHE A 20 -2.06 -1.31 6.06
N VAL A 21 -2.59 -0.59 7.05
CA VAL A 21 -2.67 -1.02 8.45
C VAL A 21 -4.07 -1.52 8.74
N SER A 22 -4.17 -2.75 9.24
CA SER A 22 -5.44 -3.35 9.69
C SER A 22 -5.63 -3.17 11.18
N ALA A 23 -6.85 -3.40 11.68
CA ALA A 23 -7.16 -3.32 13.11
C ALA A 23 -6.37 -4.32 13.98
N ASN A 24 -5.74 -5.33 13.38
CA ASN A 24 -4.90 -6.30 14.09
C ASN A 24 -3.42 -5.84 14.21
N GLU A 25 -3.17 -4.54 14.09
CA GLU A 25 -1.91 -3.79 14.33
C GLU A 25 -0.67 -4.14 13.49
N ASP A 26 -0.65 -5.28 12.78
CA ASP A 26 0.43 -5.56 11.83
C ASP A 26 0.18 -4.86 10.47
N PRO A 27 1.18 -4.15 9.91
CA PRO A 27 1.09 -3.60 8.57
C PRO A 27 1.00 -4.76 7.56
N TYR A 28 -0.19 -4.95 7.00
CA TYR A 28 -0.53 -6.12 6.21
C TYR A 28 0.21 -6.15 4.88
N CYS A 29 0.51 -4.97 4.31
CA CYS A 29 1.23 -4.86 3.06
C CYS A 29 1.90 -3.49 2.88
N ALA A 30 3.06 -3.51 2.22
CA ALA A 30 3.79 -2.33 1.78
C ALA A 30 3.70 -2.18 0.25
N VAL A 31 3.44 -0.97 -0.23
CA VAL A 31 3.48 -0.58 -1.64
C VAL A 31 4.67 0.32 -1.89
N LEU A 32 5.47 -0.03 -2.88
CA LEU A 32 6.61 0.75 -3.35
C LEU A 32 6.24 1.63 -4.52
N LYS A 33 7.09 2.62 -4.82
CA LYS A 33 6.94 3.49 -5.99
C LYS A 33 6.90 2.69 -7.31
N SER A 34 7.62 1.57 -7.36
CA SER A 34 7.72 0.70 -8.54
C SER A 34 6.61 -0.35 -8.68
N ASP A 35 5.73 -0.46 -7.68
CA ASP A 35 4.64 -1.44 -7.73
C ASP A 35 3.49 -0.90 -8.59
N GLU A 36 2.77 -1.77 -9.29
CA GLU A 36 1.57 -1.37 -10.03
C GLU A 36 0.33 -1.54 -9.15
N LEU A 37 -0.54 -0.53 -9.14
CA LEU A 37 -1.81 -0.55 -8.43
C LEU A 37 -2.97 -0.64 -9.41
N ASN A 38 -3.93 -1.51 -9.11
CA ASN A 38 -5.19 -1.61 -9.82
C ASN A 38 -6.36 -1.65 -8.83
N PHE A 39 -7.39 -0.86 -9.08
CA PHE A 39 -8.56 -0.70 -8.22
C PHE A 39 -9.79 -1.21 -9.00
N PRO A 40 -10.10 -2.53 -8.95
CA PRO A 40 -11.25 -3.07 -9.68
C PRO A 40 -12.59 -2.56 -9.13
N ASP A 41 -12.61 -2.10 -7.88
CA ASP A 41 -13.74 -1.47 -7.23
C ASP A 41 -13.26 -0.53 -6.12
N ASN A 42 -14.18 0.10 -5.39
CA ASN A 42 -13.88 1.06 -4.32
C ASN A 42 -13.47 0.41 -2.97
N LYS A 43 -13.39 -0.92 -2.90
CA LYS A 43 -13.11 -1.70 -1.70
C LYS A 43 -11.88 -2.58 -1.86
N THR A 44 -11.31 -2.71 -3.06
CA THR A 44 -10.26 -3.67 -3.35
C THR A 44 -9.08 -2.97 -4.01
N VAL A 45 -7.87 -3.31 -3.56
CA VAL A 45 -6.62 -2.90 -4.21
C VAL A 45 -5.85 -4.14 -4.62
N VAL A 46 -5.48 -4.22 -5.88
CA VAL A 46 -4.57 -5.24 -6.42
C VAL A 46 -3.20 -4.59 -6.63
N ILE A 47 -2.20 -5.13 -5.95
CA ILE A 47 -0.80 -4.68 -6.01
C ILE A 47 -0.01 -5.71 -6.78
N ARG A 48 0.58 -5.34 -7.91
CA ARG A 48 1.55 -6.17 -8.62
C ARG A 48 2.95 -5.69 -8.28
N LYS A 49 3.69 -6.54 -7.58
CA LYS A 49 5.08 -6.27 -7.21
C LYS A 49 6.00 -6.61 -8.37
N LYS A 50 7.09 -5.84 -8.51
CA LYS A 50 8.12 -6.06 -9.55
C LYS A 50 8.69 -7.48 -9.58
N GLY A 51 8.65 -8.21 -8.46
CA GLY A 51 9.05 -9.63 -8.38
C GLY A 51 8.01 -10.65 -8.87
N GLY A 52 6.93 -10.22 -9.54
CA GLY A 52 5.87 -11.10 -10.04
C GLY A 52 4.83 -11.53 -8.99
N LYS A 53 5.01 -11.15 -7.72
CA LYS A 53 4.02 -11.41 -6.66
C LYS A 53 2.85 -10.44 -6.81
N THR A 54 1.63 -10.98 -6.81
CA THR A 54 0.40 -10.18 -6.73
C THR A 54 -0.17 -10.26 -5.31
N THR A 55 -0.64 -9.14 -4.77
CA THR A 55 -1.33 -9.06 -3.47
C THR A 55 -2.67 -8.37 -3.65
N ILE A 56 -3.72 -8.90 -3.04
CA ILE A 56 -5.07 -8.35 -3.11
C ILE A 56 -5.47 -7.94 -1.70
N ILE A 57 -5.87 -6.68 -1.51
CA ILE A 57 -6.23 -6.10 -0.22
C ILE A 57 -7.70 -5.67 -0.26
N ASN A 58 -8.46 -6.07 0.76
CA ASN A 58 -9.80 -5.56 1.01
C ASN A 58 -9.71 -4.34 1.96
N LEU A 59 -9.99 -3.16 1.43
CA LEU A 59 -9.95 -1.86 2.12
C LEU A 59 -10.94 -1.75 3.28
N ASN A 60 -11.99 -2.59 3.34
CA ASN A 60 -12.89 -2.57 4.50
C ASN A 60 -12.22 -3.07 5.79
N LEU A 61 -11.07 -3.74 5.68
CA LEU A 61 -10.28 -4.23 6.81
C LEU A 61 -9.14 -3.29 7.19
N ILE A 62 -8.98 -2.18 6.45
CA ILE A 62 -7.90 -1.22 6.62
C ILE A 62 -8.41 -0.03 7.41
N ILE A 63 -7.75 0.26 8.53
CA ILE A 63 -8.09 1.38 9.41
C ILE A 63 -7.23 2.62 9.11
N GLU A 64 -6.03 2.41 8.55
CA GLU A 64 -5.10 3.48 8.22
C GLU A 64 -4.29 3.14 6.97
N ILE A 65 -4.07 4.15 6.12
CA ILE A 65 -3.12 4.11 5.01
C ILE A 65 -2.14 5.27 5.20
N CYS A 66 -0.87 4.96 5.41
CA CYS A 66 0.16 5.97 5.74
C CYS A 66 1.48 5.69 5.02
N ILE A 67 2.34 6.71 4.92
CA ILE A 67 3.70 6.55 4.40
C ILE A 67 4.61 6.21 5.59
N ARG A 68 5.41 5.15 5.45
CA ARG A 68 6.41 4.72 6.44
C ARG A 68 7.80 4.63 5.81
N ARG A 69 8.84 4.74 6.64
CA ARG A 69 10.25 4.62 6.22
C ARG A 69 10.77 3.20 6.49
N PHE A 70 11.61 2.69 5.60
CA PHE A 70 12.32 1.43 5.86
C PHE A 70 13.23 1.55 7.10
N GLY A 71 13.26 0.48 7.91
CA GLY A 71 14.09 0.42 9.12
C GLY A 71 13.56 1.20 10.32
N GLN A 72 12.35 1.79 10.23
CA GLN A 72 11.74 2.54 11.32
C GLN A 72 10.99 1.66 12.34
N TYR A 73 10.94 0.35 12.09
CA TYR A 73 10.42 -0.67 13.00
C TYR A 73 11.37 -1.87 12.91
N ALA A 74 12.20 -2.03 13.92
CA ALA A 74 13.08 -3.17 14.15
C ALA A 74 12.59 -3.92 15.39
#